data_AF-A0A957SQN5-F1
#
_entry.id   AF-A0A957SQN5-F1
#
_cell.length_a   1.000
_cell.length_b   1.000
_cell.length_c   1.000
_cell.angle_alpha   90.00
_cell.angle_beta   90.00
_cell.angle_gamma   90.00
#
_symmetry.space_group_name_H-M   'P 1'
#
loop_
_entity.id
_entity.type
_entity.pdbx_description
1 polymer ?
#
loop_
_entity_poly.entity_id
_entity_poly.type
_entity_poly.pdbx_seq_one_letter_code
_entity_poly.pdbx_strand_id
1 'polypeptide(L)'
;ELEKEITVVDFDLPDADQLRAEIDAMLAALEKGGRADIALDRRGRARLVQACLGLTANEAANAIAKAVIQADGRLDDSSIDAVSAEKEQIIRKSGLLEFYASREGLQDVGGQQLLKEWLRKRTRAFSDEARAFGLPAPKGILLVGVQGSGKSLVAKAVANLWKLPLLRLDVGRLFASLVGSSEQNLRTAIRT
;
A
#
# COMPACT_ATOMS: atom_id res chain seq x y z
N GLU A 1 7.19 35.61 -13.59
CA GLU A 1 6.66 36.73 -12.78
C GLU A 1 5.40 36.34 -12.00
N LEU A 2 4.39 35.71 -12.62
CA LEU A 2 3.16 35.24 -11.95
C LEU A 2 3.37 34.25 -10.80
N GLU A 3 4.42 33.43 -10.81
CA GLU A 3 4.72 32.52 -9.68
C GLU A 3 4.90 33.25 -8.33
N LYS A 4 5.30 34.53 -8.34
CA LYS A 4 5.46 35.33 -7.12
C LYS A 4 4.13 35.88 -6.58
N GLU A 5 3.07 35.83 -7.37
CA GLU A 5 1.73 36.33 -7.02
C GLU A 5 0.75 35.20 -6.69
N ILE A 6 1.15 33.94 -6.86
CA ILE A 6 0.30 32.77 -6.62
C ILE A 6 0.71 32.11 -5.29
N THR A 7 -0.28 31.82 -4.45
CA THR A 7 -0.08 30.99 -3.26
C THR A 7 -0.15 29.52 -3.66
N VAL A 8 0.95 28.79 -3.49
CA VAL A 8 0.97 27.34 -3.65
C VAL A 8 0.46 26.70 -2.36
N VAL A 9 -0.57 25.88 -2.47
CA VAL A 9 -1.09 25.07 -1.37
C VAL A 9 -0.81 23.61 -1.69
N ASP A 10 0.04 22.98 -0.88
CA ASP A 10 0.30 21.55 -0.98
C ASP A 10 -0.82 20.78 -0.28
N PHE A 11 -1.50 19.91 -1.03
CA PHE A 11 -2.44 18.94 -0.47
C PHE A 11 -1.76 17.59 -0.32
N ASP A 12 -1.81 17.04 0.90
CA ASP A 12 -1.38 15.68 1.15
C ASP A 12 -2.46 14.68 0.67
N LEU A 13 -2.04 13.42 0.52
CA LEU A 13 -2.97 12.33 0.26
C LEU A 13 -3.95 12.15 1.42
N PRO A 14 -5.17 11.67 1.16
CA PRO A 14 -6.16 11.50 2.21
C PRO A 14 -5.69 10.50 3.26
N ASP A 15 -5.86 10.85 4.52
CA ASP A 15 -5.56 9.95 5.63
C ASP A 15 -6.60 8.82 5.75
N ALA A 16 -6.40 7.90 6.69
CA ALA A 16 -7.28 6.74 6.85
C ALA A 16 -8.70 7.11 7.29
N ASP A 17 -8.89 8.21 8.02
CA ASP A 17 -10.21 8.62 8.49
C ASP A 17 -10.95 9.40 7.39
N GLN A 18 -10.23 10.23 6.62
CA GLN A 18 -10.72 10.88 5.41
C GLN A 18 -11.14 9.85 4.36
N LEU A 19 -10.27 8.88 4.05
CA LEU A 19 -10.59 7.78 3.13
C LEU A 19 -11.79 6.96 3.62
N ARG A 20 -11.89 6.71 4.92
CA ARG A 20 -13.06 6.01 5.48
C ARG A 20 -14.35 6.77 5.21
N ALA A 21 -14.38 8.08 5.48
CA ALA A 21 -15.55 8.92 5.24
C ALA A 21 -15.94 8.94 3.75
N GLU A 22 -14.98 9.11 2.85
CA GLU A 22 -15.19 9.12 1.40
C GLU A 22 -15.71 7.76 0.89
N ILE A 23 -15.09 6.66 1.33
CA ILE A 23 -15.51 5.31 0.96
C ILE A 23 -16.92 5.04 1.50
N ASP A 24 -17.21 5.32 2.77
CA ASP A 24 -18.54 5.09 3.34
C ASP A 24 -19.63 5.90 2.60
N ALA A 25 -19.35 7.15 2.22
CA ALA A 25 -20.26 7.97 1.42
C ALA A 25 -20.52 7.36 0.03
N MET A 26 -19.48 6.85 -0.62
CA MET A 26 -19.56 6.18 -1.91
C MET A 26 -20.32 4.86 -1.85
N LEU A 27 -20.07 4.04 -0.83
CA LEU A 27 -20.78 2.78 -0.61
C LEU A 27 -22.28 3.04 -0.37
N ALA A 28 -22.63 4.05 0.42
CA ALA A 28 -24.03 4.45 0.63
C ALA A 28 -24.70 4.91 -0.67
N ALA A 29 -23.98 5.63 -1.54
CA ALA A 29 -24.50 6.05 -2.84
C ALA A 29 -24.74 4.86 -3.79
N LEU A 30 -23.85 3.85 -3.77
CA LEU A 30 -23.99 2.64 -4.59
C LEU A 30 -25.15 1.75 -4.13
N GLU A 31 -25.33 1.57 -2.82
CA GLU A 31 -26.48 0.86 -2.23
C GLU A 31 -27.80 1.55 -2.58
N LYS A 32 -27.89 2.88 -2.36
CA LYS A 32 -29.09 3.66 -2.66
C LYS A 32 -29.46 3.64 -4.14
N GLY A 33 -28.46 3.58 -5.02
CA GLY A 33 -28.66 3.46 -6.46
C GLY A 33 -29.01 2.06 -6.96
N GLY A 34 -29.02 1.04 -6.09
CA GLY A 34 -29.19 -0.37 -6.48
C GLY A 34 -28.08 -0.87 -7.40
N ARG A 35 -26.91 -0.24 -7.39
CA ARG A 35 -25.79 -0.52 -8.30
C ARG A 35 -24.79 -1.51 -7.73
N ALA A 36 -24.83 -1.77 -6.42
CA ALA A 36 -23.97 -2.75 -5.79
C ALA A 36 -24.66 -3.48 -4.63
N ASP A 37 -24.38 -4.78 -4.50
CA ASP A 37 -24.66 -5.62 -3.34
C ASP A 37 -23.42 -5.65 -2.44
N ILE A 38 -23.49 -4.93 -1.31
CA ILE A 38 -22.35 -4.76 -0.39
C ILE A 38 -22.37 -5.88 0.66
N ALA A 39 -21.48 -6.85 0.50
CA ALA A 39 -21.29 -7.98 1.40
C ALA A 39 -20.02 -7.83 2.26
N LEU A 40 -19.74 -6.62 2.75
CA LEU A 40 -18.58 -6.33 3.61
C LEU A 40 -18.99 -6.08 5.06
N ASP A 41 -18.41 -6.85 5.98
CA ASP A 41 -18.51 -6.59 7.42
C ASP A 41 -17.59 -5.42 7.85
N ARG A 42 -17.59 -5.08 9.14
CA ARG A 42 -16.75 -3.99 9.68
C ARG A 42 -15.25 -4.22 9.41
N ARG A 43 -14.79 -5.47 9.42
CA ARG A 43 -13.39 -5.82 9.16
C ARG A 43 -13.06 -5.71 7.67
N GLY A 44 -13.97 -6.14 6.79
CA GLY A 44 -13.90 -5.97 5.35
C GLY A 44 -13.81 -4.52 4.95
N ARG A 45 -14.66 -3.65 5.52
CA ARG A 45 -14.58 -2.19 5.32
C ARG A 45 -13.24 -1.61 5.77
N ALA A 46 -12.73 -2.02 6.93
CA ALA A 46 -11.41 -1.59 7.39
C ALA A 46 -10.29 -2.02 6.42
N ARG A 47 -10.33 -3.25 5.92
CA ARG A 47 -9.38 -3.75 4.91
C ARG A 47 -9.50 -3.01 3.58
N LEU A 48 -10.70 -2.66 3.13
CA LEU A 48 -10.91 -1.85 1.93
C LEU A 48 -10.26 -0.47 2.07
N VAL A 49 -10.45 0.21 3.21
CA VAL A 49 -9.74 1.47 3.51
C VAL A 49 -8.24 1.28 3.47
N GLN A 50 -7.71 0.20 4.08
CA GLN A 50 -6.27 -0.10 4.03
C GLN A 50 -5.76 -0.34 2.61
N ALA A 51 -6.54 -0.99 1.75
CA ALA A 51 -6.19 -1.22 0.34
C ALA A 51 -6.13 0.10 -0.45
N CYS A 52 -6.95 1.09 -0.08
CA CYS A 52 -6.98 2.42 -0.72
C CYS A 52 -5.96 3.42 -0.16
N LEU A 53 -5.35 3.18 1.01
CA LEU A 53 -4.33 4.09 1.56
C LEU A 53 -3.19 4.32 0.56
N GLY A 54 -2.72 5.56 0.42
CA GLY A 54 -1.68 5.91 -0.56
C GLY A 54 -2.23 6.21 -1.97
N LEU A 55 -3.54 6.11 -2.17
CA LEU A 55 -4.23 6.60 -3.35
C LEU A 55 -4.86 7.97 -3.10
N THR A 56 -5.00 8.78 -4.14
CA THR A 56 -5.90 9.93 -4.13
C THR A 56 -7.36 9.48 -3.98
N ALA A 57 -8.24 10.37 -3.53
CA ALA A 57 -9.68 10.06 -3.41
C ALA A 57 -10.28 9.57 -4.74
N ASN A 58 -9.88 10.19 -5.86
CA ASN A 58 -10.32 9.80 -7.20
C ASN A 58 -9.79 8.42 -7.61
N GLU A 59 -8.53 8.10 -7.31
CA GLU A 59 -7.96 6.78 -7.59
C GLU A 59 -8.65 5.69 -6.76
N ALA A 60 -8.90 5.94 -5.48
CA ALA A 60 -9.63 5.03 -4.61
C ALA A 60 -11.06 4.79 -5.16
N ALA A 61 -11.77 5.85 -5.53
CA ALA A 61 -13.10 5.76 -6.12
C ALA A 61 -13.12 4.92 -7.41
N ASN A 62 -12.19 5.20 -8.32
CA ASN A 62 -12.09 4.48 -9.59
C ASN A 62 -11.73 3.01 -9.37
N ALA A 63 -10.83 2.71 -8.43
CA ALA A 63 -10.45 1.34 -8.10
C ALA A 63 -11.62 0.54 -7.54
N ILE A 64 -12.39 1.12 -6.62
CA ILE A 64 -13.58 0.50 -6.03
C ILE A 64 -14.66 0.29 -7.11
N ALA A 65 -14.97 1.34 -7.88
CA ALA A 65 -15.97 1.24 -8.96
C ALA A 65 -15.60 0.15 -9.96
N LYS A 66 -14.32 0.07 -10.36
CA LYS A 66 -13.82 -0.98 -11.24
C LYS A 66 -13.98 -2.36 -10.63
N ALA A 67 -13.63 -2.54 -9.35
CA ALA A 67 -13.77 -3.82 -8.65
C ALA A 67 -15.24 -4.28 -8.61
N VAL A 68 -16.17 -3.37 -8.29
CA VAL A 68 -17.62 -3.65 -8.28
C VAL A 68 -18.11 -4.08 -9.67
N ILE A 69 -17.69 -3.37 -10.73
CA ILE A 69 -18.08 -3.71 -12.10
C ILE A 69 -17.55 -5.10 -12.51
N GLN A 70 -16.32 -5.43 -12.12
CA GLN A 70 -15.71 -6.73 -12.43
C GLN A 70 -16.34 -7.90 -11.67
N ALA A 71 -16.94 -7.64 -10.51
CA ALA A 71 -17.62 -8.61 -9.67
C ALA A 71 -19.15 -8.61 -9.87
N ASP A 72 -19.63 -8.17 -11.05
CA ASP A 72 -21.05 -8.14 -11.41
C ASP A 72 -21.94 -7.41 -10.38
N GLY A 73 -21.43 -6.29 -9.85
CA GLY A 73 -22.13 -5.48 -8.86
C GLY A 73 -21.97 -5.98 -7.42
N ARG A 74 -21.17 -7.01 -7.13
CA ARG A 74 -20.91 -7.44 -5.76
C ARG A 74 -19.67 -6.73 -5.20
N LEU A 75 -19.75 -6.30 -3.94
CA LEU A 75 -18.59 -5.81 -3.20
C LEU A 75 -18.36 -6.72 -1.99
N ASP A 76 -17.36 -7.59 -2.10
CA ASP A 76 -16.97 -8.55 -1.08
C ASP A 76 -15.44 -8.59 -0.88
N ASP A 77 -14.94 -9.58 -0.14
CA ASP A 77 -13.51 -9.72 0.12
C ASP A 77 -12.66 -9.86 -1.15
N SER A 78 -13.19 -10.46 -2.22
CA SER A 78 -12.46 -10.58 -3.50
C SER A 78 -12.29 -9.23 -4.20
N SER A 79 -13.21 -8.29 -3.94
CA SER A 79 -13.11 -6.92 -4.46
C SER A 79 -11.95 -6.15 -3.83
N ILE A 80 -11.56 -6.48 -2.59
CA ILE A 80 -10.41 -5.87 -1.90
C ILE A 80 -9.10 -6.27 -2.62
N ASP A 81 -9.00 -7.52 -3.06
CA ASP A 81 -7.86 -8.00 -3.84
C ASP A 81 -7.80 -7.28 -5.21
N ALA A 82 -8.96 -7.05 -5.84
CA ALA A 82 -9.04 -6.29 -7.08
C ALA A 82 -8.62 -4.81 -6.91
N VAL A 83 -9.04 -4.15 -5.82
CA VAL A 83 -8.59 -2.79 -5.47
C VAL A 83 -7.09 -2.75 -5.22
N SER A 84 -6.55 -3.75 -4.51
CA SER A 84 -5.11 -3.86 -4.26
C SER A 84 -4.32 -4.05 -5.56
N ALA A 85 -4.85 -4.82 -6.51
CA ALA A 85 -4.27 -5.00 -7.84
C ALA A 85 -4.33 -3.70 -8.67
N GLU A 86 -5.40 -2.90 -8.56
CA GLU A 86 -5.47 -1.60 -9.23
C GLU A 86 -4.47 -0.61 -8.64
N LYS A 87 -4.35 -0.57 -7.30
CA LYS A 87 -3.31 0.21 -6.62
C LYS A 87 -1.92 -0.15 -7.13
N GLU A 88 -1.63 -1.43 -7.30
CA GLU A 88 -0.37 -1.90 -7.88
C GLU A 88 -0.16 -1.33 -9.31
N GLN A 89 -1.19 -1.31 -10.15
CA GLN A 89 -1.09 -0.73 -11.50
C GLN A 89 -0.83 0.79 -11.46
N ILE A 90 -1.47 1.51 -10.55
CA ILE A 90 -1.26 2.95 -10.35
C ILE A 90 0.20 3.22 -9.95
N ILE A 91 0.71 2.47 -8.96
CA ILE A 91 2.10 2.57 -8.50
C ILE A 91 3.07 2.27 -9.65
N ARG A 92 2.83 1.22 -10.45
CA ARG A 92 3.67 0.89 -11.61
C ARG A 92 3.70 2.01 -12.66
N LYS A 93 2.57 2.70 -12.90
CA LYS A 93 2.49 3.83 -13.85
C LYS A 93 3.34 5.02 -13.43
N SER A 94 3.62 5.21 -12.13
CA SER A 94 4.53 6.25 -11.65
C SER A 94 5.95 6.13 -12.20
N GLY A 95 6.35 4.91 -12.61
CA GLY A 95 7.66 4.64 -13.19
C GLY A 95 8.84 4.66 -12.21
N LEU A 96 8.66 5.10 -10.96
CA LEU A 96 9.69 5.17 -9.93
C LEU A 96 9.75 3.89 -9.07
N LEU A 97 8.61 3.23 -8.91
CA LEU A 97 8.43 2.05 -8.08
C LEU A 97 8.10 0.84 -8.95
N GLU A 98 8.80 -0.26 -8.69
CA GLU A 98 8.51 -1.57 -9.28
C GLU A 98 7.89 -2.50 -8.25
N PHE A 99 6.77 -3.12 -8.61
CA PHE A 99 6.14 -4.10 -7.75
C PHE A 99 6.79 -5.48 -7.90
N TYR A 100 7.06 -6.13 -6.77
CA TYR A 100 7.50 -7.52 -6.72
C TYR A 100 6.45 -8.40 -6.07
N ALA A 101 5.92 -9.35 -6.84
CA ALA A 101 5.10 -10.42 -6.30
C ALA A 101 5.95 -11.27 -5.35
N SER A 102 5.63 -11.22 -4.06
CA SER A 102 6.37 -11.92 -3.02
C SER A 102 5.86 -13.35 -2.89
N ARG A 103 6.44 -14.27 -3.68
CA ARG A 103 6.06 -15.69 -3.68
C ARG A 103 6.90 -16.50 -2.71
N GLU A 104 8.12 -16.04 -2.46
CA GLU A 104 9.09 -16.67 -1.60
C GLU A 104 8.63 -16.58 -0.14
N GLY A 105 8.71 -17.70 0.58
CA GLY A 105 8.38 -17.81 1.98
C GLY A 105 9.61 -17.80 2.88
N LEU A 106 9.39 -17.69 4.19
CA LEU A 106 10.47 -17.71 5.18
C LEU A 106 11.22 -19.05 5.24
N GLN A 107 10.60 -20.13 4.74
CA GLN A 107 11.21 -21.44 4.56
C GLN A 107 12.26 -21.46 3.45
N ASP A 108 12.16 -20.58 2.46
CA ASP A 108 13.08 -20.51 1.32
C ASP A 108 14.40 -19.80 1.70
N VAL A 109 14.43 -19.12 2.84
CA VAL A 109 15.62 -18.47 3.39
C VAL A 109 16.43 -19.50 4.19
N GLY A 110 17.67 -19.81 3.79
CA GLY A 110 18.58 -20.67 4.58
C GLY A 110 19.05 -19.99 5.88
N GLY A 111 19.11 -20.76 6.98
CA GLY A 111 19.64 -20.27 8.26
C GLY A 111 18.84 -19.12 8.88
N GLN A 112 19.55 -18.13 9.44
CA GLN A 112 19.00 -16.87 9.99
C GLN A 112 17.91 -17.06 11.06
N GLN A 113 18.05 -18.07 11.91
CA GLN A 113 17.00 -18.47 12.86
C GLN A 113 16.56 -17.33 13.79
N LEU A 114 17.52 -16.55 14.32
CA LEU A 114 17.22 -15.39 15.16
C LEU A 114 16.37 -14.34 14.44
N LEU A 115 16.69 -14.03 13.18
CA LEU A 115 15.92 -13.10 12.36
C LEU A 115 14.52 -13.66 12.09
N LYS A 116 14.41 -14.94 11.72
CA LYS A 116 13.12 -15.60 11.47
C LYS A 116 12.20 -15.56 12.69
N GLU A 117 12.73 -15.84 13.86
CA GLU A 117 11.98 -15.77 15.12
C GLU A 117 11.58 -14.34 15.47
N TRP A 118 12.49 -13.38 15.27
CA TRP A 118 12.20 -11.96 15.46
C TRP A 118 11.05 -11.50 14.56
N LEU A 119 11.10 -11.83 13.26
CA LEU A 119 10.08 -11.48 12.27
C LEU A 119 8.70 -12.05 12.63
N ARG A 120 8.63 -13.32 13.02
CA ARG A 120 7.38 -13.97 13.46
C ARG A 120 6.77 -13.29 14.68
N LYS A 121 7.60 -12.91 15.67
CA LYS A 121 7.13 -12.18 16.85
C LYS A 121 6.57 -10.80 16.48
N ARG A 122 7.20 -10.11 15.51
CA ARG A 122 6.79 -8.77 15.07
C ARG A 122 5.52 -8.75 14.23
N THR A 123 5.10 -9.87 13.64
CA THR A 123 3.82 -9.94 12.91
C THR A 123 2.63 -9.46 13.76
N ARG A 124 2.64 -9.76 15.08
CA ARG A 124 1.58 -9.32 15.99
C ARG A 124 1.56 -7.81 16.23
N ALA A 125 2.67 -7.11 16.03
CA ALA A 125 2.74 -5.66 16.24
C ALA A 125 1.95 -4.87 15.19
N PHE A 126 1.48 -5.53 14.13
CA PHE A 126 0.60 -4.94 13.11
C PHE A 126 -0.90 -5.15 13.40
N SER A 127 -1.26 -5.83 14.49
CA SER A 127 -2.67 -6.13 14.80
C SER A 127 -3.40 -4.95 15.44
N ASP A 128 -4.73 -4.94 15.34
CA ASP A 128 -5.56 -3.91 15.98
C ASP A 128 -5.46 -3.97 17.51
N GLU A 129 -5.28 -5.16 18.09
CA GLU A 129 -5.05 -5.33 19.53
C GLU A 129 -3.72 -4.71 19.95
N ALA A 130 -2.66 -4.85 19.15
CA ALA A 130 -1.38 -4.21 19.41
C ALA A 130 -1.51 -2.68 19.36
N ARG A 131 -2.25 -2.15 18.37
CA ARG A 131 -2.52 -0.71 18.27
C ARG A 131 -3.33 -0.21 19.47
N ALA A 132 -4.38 -0.92 19.88
CA ALA A 132 -5.20 -0.59 21.04
C ALA A 132 -4.41 -0.65 22.36
N PHE A 133 -3.45 -1.57 22.46
CA PHE A 133 -2.52 -1.67 23.59
C PHE A 133 -1.46 -0.53 23.59
N GLY A 134 -1.34 0.24 22.50
CA GLY A 134 -0.33 1.28 22.35
C GLY A 134 1.05 0.74 21.94
N LEU A 135 1.12 -0.48 21.42
CA LEU A 135 2.36 -1.02 20.87
C LEU A 135 2.64 -0.37 19.49
N PRO A 136 3.78 0.31 19.30
CA PRO A 136 4.09 0.93 18.02
C PRO A 136 4.40 -0.14 16.96
N ALA A 137 3.92 0.10 15.75
CA ALA A 137 4.26 -0.73 14.59
C ALA A 137 5.78 -0.63 14.29
N PRO A 138 6.42 -1.72 13.82
CA PRO A 138 7.81 -1.67 13.38
C PRO A 138 8.02 -0.62 12.27
N LYS A 139 9.00 0.28 12.46
CA LYS A 139 9.27 1.37 11.50
C LYS A 139 10.06 0.95 10.26
N GLY A 140 10.76 -0.19 10.31
CA GLY A 140 11.56 -0.69 9.20
C GLY A 140 12.62 -1.69 9.64
N ILE A 141 13.26 -2.34 8.67
CA ILE A 141 14.41 -3.23 8.85
C ILE A 141 15.51 -2.79 7.88
N LEU A 142 16.74 -2.66 8.38
CA LEU A 142 17.92 -2.48 7.55
C LEU A 142 18.68 -3.81 7.47
N LEU A 143 18.76 -4.41 6.29
CA LEU A 143 19.50 -5.64 6.04
C LEU A 143 20.90 -5.31 5.52
N VAL A 144 21.94 -5.60 6.31
CA VAL A 144 23.34 -5.36 5.95
C VAL A 144 24.09 -6.69 5.87
N GLY A 145 24.96 -6.84 4.87
CA GLY A 145 25.78 -8.03 4.71
C GLY A 145 26.44 -8.10 3.34
N VAL A 146 27.41 -9.01 3.20
CA VAL A 146 28.18 -9.24 1.96
C VAL A 146 27.27 -9.54 0.76
N GLN A 147 27.77 -9.33 -0.46
CA GLN A 147 27.05 -9.70 -1.67
C GLN A 147 26.68 -11.20 -1.64
N GLY A 148 25.48 -11.55 -2.11
CA GLY A 148 25.02 -12.94 -2.13
C GLY A 148 24.47 -13.50 -0.80
N SER A 149 24.50 -12.75 0.31
CA SER A 149 23.98 -13.19 1.63
C SER A 149 22.44 -13.33 1.75
N GLY A 150 21.71 -13.27 0.64
CA GLY A 150 20.25 -13.48 0.64
C GLY A 150 19.40 -12.28 1.10
N LYS A 151 19.96 -11.07 1.22
CA LYS A 151 19.22 -9.86 1.65
C LYS A 151 17.92 -9.63 0.87
N SER A 152 17.98 -9.69 -0.46
CA SER A 152 16.79 -9.51 -1.31
C SER A 152 15.78 -10.66 -1.16
N LEU A 153 16.26 -11.90 -0.97
CA LEU A 153 15.40 -13.04 -0.71
C LEU A 153 14.67 -12.89 0.64
N VAL A 154 15.37 -12.43 1.66
CA VAL A 154 14.79 -12.11 2.97
C VAL A 154 13.71 -11.04 2.83
N ALA A 155 13.96 -9.96 2.08
CA ALA A 155 12.96 -8.90 1.88
C ALA A 155 11.66 -9.45 1.25
N LYS A 156 11.77 -10.31 0.24
CA LYS A 156 10.62 -11.00 -0.38
C LYS A 156 9.89 -11.92 0.60
N ALA A 157 10.64 -12.71 1.36
CA ALA A 157 10.07 -13.58 2.39
C ALA A 157 9.35 -12.81 3.50
N VAL A 158 9.88 -11.64 3.90
CA VAL A 158 9.26 -10.75 4.88
C VAL A 158 7.95 -10.18 4.35
N ALA A 159 7.94 -9.67 3.11
CA ALA A 159 6.73 -9.14 2.48
C ALA A 159 5.63 -10.21 2.39
N ASN A 160 5.97 -11.45 2.01
CA ASN A 160 5.01 -12.55 2.01
C ASN A 160 4.54 -12.93 3.43
N LEU A 161 5.44 -12.97 4.42
CA LEU A 161 5.10 -13.29 5.81
C LEU A 161 4.14 -12.27 6.42
N TRP A 162 4.36 -10.98 6.17
CA TRP A 162 3.56 -9.89 6.71
C TRP A 162 2.37 -9.50 5.82
N LYS A 163 2.22 -10.15 4.66
CA LYS A 163 1.17 -9.83 3.67
C LYS A 163 1.19 -8.36 3.26
N LEU A 164 2.40 -7.82 3.07
CA LEU A 164 2.63 -6.47 2.62
C LEU A 164 3.08 -6.46 1.15
N PRO A 165 2.69 -5.45 0.36
CA PRO A 165 3.24 -5.28 -0.98
C PRO A 165 4.75 -5.02 -0.91
N LEU A 166 5.52 -5.64 -1.80
CA LEU A 166 6.96 -5.37 -1.92
C LEU A 166 7.20 -4.43 -3.10
N LEU A 167 7.73 -3.25 -2.78
CA LEU A 167 8.07 -2.23 -3.77
C LEU A 167 9.59 -2.08 -3.82
N ARG A 168 10.14 -2.03 -5.04
CA ARG A 168 11.54 -1.68 -5.31
C ARG A 168 11.59 -0.27 -5.86
N LEU A 169 12.31 0.61 -5.16
CA LEU A 169 12.66 1.91 -5.70
C LEU A 169 13.77 1.75 -6.74
N ASP A 170 13.53 2.25 -7.95
CA ASP A 170 14.57 2.30 -8.98
C ASP A 170 15.42 3.56 -8.80
N VAL A 171 16.57 3.36 -8.16
CA VAL A 171 17.54 4.43 -7.89
C VAL A 171 18.10 5.03 -9.18
N GLY A 172 18.25 4.25 -10.26
CA GLY A 172 18.71 4.75 -11.55
C GLY A 172 17.73 5.76 -12.14
N ARG A 173 16.42 5.44 -12.11
CA ARG A 173 15.36 6.36 -12.57
C ARG A 173 15.22 7.58 -11.67
N LEU A 174 15.44 7.42 -10.37
CA LEU A 174 15.41 8.53 -9.41
C LEU A 174 16.44 9.64 -9.76
N PHE A 175 17.63 9.25 -10.21
CA PHE A 175 18.71 10.17 -10.54
C PHE A 175 18.80 10.54 -12.04
N ALA A 176 18.08 9.85 -12.91
CA ALA A 176 18.03 10.15 -14.35
C ALA A 176 17.08 11.32 -14.70
N SER A 177 16.25 11.76 -13.76
CA SER A 177 15.35 12.89 -13.95
C SER A 177 16.10 14.23 -13.88
N LEU A 178 15.60 15.27 -14.58
CA LEU A 178 16.20 16.62 -14.66
C LEU A 178 16.80 17.08 -13.32
N VAL A 179 18.00 17.70 -13.36
CA VAL A 179 18.71 18.20 -12.16
C VAL A 179 17.74 18.97 -11.24
N GLY A 180 17.61 18.53 -9.99
CA GLY A 180 16.69 19.10 -8.99
C GLY A 180 15.36 18.35 -8.78
N SER A 181 14.99 17.42 -9.66
CA SER A 181 13.74 16.63 -9.53
C SER A 181 13.88 15.35 -8.68
N SER A 182 15.11 14.89 -8.39
CA SER A 182 15.34 13.62 -7.68
C SER A 182 14.79 13.60 -6.26
N GLU A 183 14.91 14.70 -5.51
CA GLU A 183 14.34 14.81 -4.16
C GLU A 183 12.81 14.85 -4.18
N GLN A 184 12.23 15.53 -5.17
CA GLN A 184 10.79 15.57 -5.33
C GLN A 184 10.25 14.18 -5.71
N ASN A 185 10.93 13.48 -6.61
CA ASN A 185 10.60 12.11 -6.98
C ASN A 185 10.72 11.14 -5.79
N LEU A 186 11.73 11.34 -4.93
CA LEU A 186 11.88 10.55 -3.71
C LEU A 186 10.73 10.83 -2.73
N ARG A 187 10.36 12.10 -2.52
CA ARG A 187 9.20 12.47 -1.69
C ARG A 187 7.91 11.89 -2.23
N THR A 188 7.67 11.97 -3.54
CA THR A 188 6.50 11.37 -4.19
C THR A 188 6.48 9.85 -3.99
N ALA A 189 7.60 9.17 -4.20
CA ALA A 189 7.70 7.72 -4.05
C ALA A 189 7.48 7.22 -2.61
N ILE A 190 7.68 8.06 -1.59
CA ILE A 190 7.41 7.72 -0.19
C ILE A 190 5.96 8.05 0.21
N ARG A 191 5.31 8.98 -0.50
CA ARG A 191 3.91 9.35 -0.27
C ARG A 191 2.93 8.30 -0.82
N THR A 192 3.25 7.66 -1.95
CA THR A 192 2.42 6.61 -2.61
C THR A 192 2.52 5.26 -1.90
#